data_AF-A0A3P3WD61-F1
#
_entry.id   AF-A0A3P3WD61-F1
#
_cell.length_a   1.000
_cell.length_b   1.000
_cell.length_c   1.000
_cell.angle_alpha   90.00
_cell.angle_beta   90.00
_cell.angle_gamma   90.00
#
_symmetry.space_group_name_H-M   'P 1'
#
loop_
_entity.id
_entity.type
_entity.pdbx_description
1 polymer ?
#
loop_
_entity_poly.entity_id
_entity_poly.type
_entity_poly.pdbx_seq_one_letter_code
_entity_poly.pdbx_strand_id
1 'polypeptide(L)'
;MKYIFIVIFYNFYFFSYGQTNSKTGAIPKEKQITYAVHVNAKTPYEIYLDDILVDFFYEDNMNNTTELNSYLLKNGTHKLKIRYLPRTDSQDGLLDPKDVIFNKDSKWNVYFVKLNKDSEAPLGYTNEINYGSSELAIIAPPEKMPFWEWKWD
;
A
#
# COMPACT_ATOMS: atom_id res chain seq x y z
N MET A 1 -50.68 -11.12 33.53
CA MET A 1 -50.47 -10.55 32.18
C MET A 1 -49.73 -11.57 31.34
N LYS A 2 -50.38 -12.12 30.30
CA LYS A 2 -49.80 -13.13 29.40
C LYS A 2 -49.34 -12.42 28.12
N TYR A 3 -48.05 -12.45 27.84
CA TYR A 3 -47.50 -11.94 26.58
C TYR A 3 -47.60 -13.06 25.53
N ILE A 4 -48.32 -12.79 24.45
CA ILE A 4 -48.40 -13.64 23.26
C ILE A 4 -47.30 -13.16 22.30
N PHE A 5 -46.33 -14.02 22.01
CA PHE A 5 -45.36 -13.79 20.93
C PHE A 5 -45.95 -14.31 19.62
N ILE A 6 -46.24 -13.40 18.70
CA ILE A 6 -46.59 -13.75 17.32
C ILE A 6 -45.28 -13.81 16.52
N VAL A 7 -44.90 -15.02 16.08
CA VAL A 7 -43.78 -15.24 15.17
C VAL A 7 -44.33 -15.29 13.75
N ILE A 8 -44.05 -14.25 12.95
CA ILE A 8 -44.41 -14.20 11.53
C ILE A 8 -43.24 -14.77 10.73
N PHE A 9 -43.42 -15.95 10.14
CA PHE A 9 -42.50 -16.50 9.15
C PHE A 9 -42.75 -15.83 7.80
N TYR A 10 -41.85 -14.93 7.37
CA TYR A 10 -41.84 -14.48 5.98
C TYR A 10 -41.31 -15.60 5.08
N ASN A 11 -42.22 -16.21 4.32
CA ASN A 11 -41.88 -17.10 3.21
C ASN A 11 -41.33 -16.22 2.07
N PHE A 12 -40.00 -16.18 1.92
CA PHE A 12 -39.38 -15.64 0.72
C PHE A 12 -39.50 -16.65 -0.41
N TYR A 13 -40.53 -16.50 -1.25
CA TYR A 13 -40.55 -17.11 -2.57
C TYR A 13 -39.42 -16.48 -3.40
N PHE A 14 -38.33 -17.22 -3.62
CA PHE A 14 -37.35 -16.85 -4.65
C PHE A 14 -38.03 -16.97 -6.01
N PHE A 15 -38.38 -15.82 -6.59
CA PHE A 15 -38.70 -15.71 -7.99
C PHE A 15 -37.42 -16.01 -8.78
N SER A 16 -37.42 -17.11 -9.53
CA SER A 16 -36.37 -17.41 -10.51
C SER A 16 -36.41 -16.33 -11.60
N TYR A 17 -35.55 -15.33 -11.47
CA TYR A 17 -35.20 -14.48 -12.61
C TYR A 17 -34.29 -15.30 -13.51
N GLY A 18 -34.77 -15.58 -14.72
CA GLY A 18 -34.02 -16.27 -15.76
C GLY A 18 -32.68 -15.62 -16.02
N GLN A 19 -31.68 -16.44 -16.36
CA GLN A 19 -30.38 -15.99 -16.85
C GLN A 19 -30.56 -15.09 -18.07
N THR A 20 -30.59 -13.78 -17.85
CA THR A 20 -30.16 -12.83 -18.88
C THR A 20 -28.63 -12.84 -18.83
N ASN A 21 -28.02 -13.30 -19.92
CA ASN A 21 -26.58 -13.19 -20.17
C ASN A 21 -26.17 -11.70 -20.22
N SER A 22 -26.08 -11.03 -19.08
CA SER A 22 -25.44 -9.72 -19.00
C SER A 22 -23.94 -9.96 -18.94
N LYS A 23 -23.24 -9.69 -20.05
CA LYS A 23 -21.81 -9.40 -20.01
C LYS A 23 -21.61 -8.22 -19.05
N THR A 24 -21.40 -8.50 -17.77
CA THR A 24 -20.78 -7.53 -16.87
C THR A 24 -19.39 -7.27 -17.43
N GLY A 25 -19.16 -6.06 -17.94
CA GLY A 25 -17.86 -5.59 -18.42
C GLY A 25 -16.84 -5.47 -17.30
N ALA A 26 -16.60 -6.56 -16.57
CA ALA A 26 -15.50 -6.67 -15.63
C ALA A 26 -14.22 -6.73 -16.45
N ILE A 27 -13.36 -5.73 -16.25
CA ILE A 27 -12.00 -5.76 -16.80
C ILE A 27 -11.32 -7.03 -16.24
N PRO A 28 -10.80 -7.92 -17.10
CA PRO A 28 -10.03 -9.09 -16.66
C PRO A 28 -8.96 -8.68 -15.65
N LYS A 29 -8.70 -9.49 -14.61
CA LYS A 29 -7.73 -9.15 -13.55
C LYS A 29 -6.37 -8.77 -14.11
N GLU A 30 -6.02 -9.39 -15.24
CA GLU A 30 -4.81 -9.23 -16.03
C GLU A 30 -4.75 -7.89 -16.76
N LYS A 31 -5.83 -7.08 -16.74
CA LYS A 31 -5.94 -5.74 -17.35
C LYS A 31 -6.37 -4.67 -16.34
N GLN A 32 -6.44 -5.01 -15.06
CA GLN A 32 -6.84 -4.09 -14.01
C GLN A 32 -5.72 -3.11 -13.64
N ILE A 33 -6.12 -1.89 -13.31
CA ILE A 33 -5.24 -0.91 -12.66
C ILE A 33 -4.87 -1.44 -11.29
N THR A 34 -3.58 -1.52 -11.02
CA THR A 34 -2.99 -1.84 -9.72
C THR A 34 -2.19 -0.64 -9.25
N TYR A 35 -2.16 -0.40 -7.95
CA TYR A 35 -1.27 0.59 -7.35
C TYR A 35 -0.15 -0.14 -6.61
N ALA A 36 1.04 0.41 -6.60
CA ALA A 36 2.16 -0.16 -5.88
C ALA A 36 2.99 0.93 -5.20
N VAL A 37 3.67 0.54 -4.13
CA VAL A 37 4.69 1.37 -3.50
C VAL A 37 6.05 0.78 -3.84
N HIS A 38 6.91 1.59 -4.46
CA HIS A 38 8.30 1.24 -4.68
C HIS A 38 9.14 1.94 -3.61
N VAL A 39 10.02 1.19 -2.94
CA VAL A 39 10.90 1.73 -1.91
C VAL A 39 12.33 1.38 -2.23
N ASN A 40 13.18 2.40 -2.18
CA ASN A 40 14.63 2.25 -2.08
C ASN A 40 15.05 2.73 -0.69
N ALA A 41 15.49 1.77 0.12
CA ALA A 41 15.72 1.88 1.54
C ALA A 41 17.17 1.59 1.88
N LYS A 42 17.80 2.41 2.72
CA LYS A 42 19.12 2.11 3.30
C LYS A 42 19.07 1.52 4.70
N THR A 43 18.00 1.80 5.42
CA THR A 43 17.73 1.34 6.79
C THR A 43 16.50 0.42 6.80
N PRO A 44 16.21 -0.27 7.90
CA PRO A 44 14.96 -1.01 8.04
C PRO A 44 13.70 -0.11 8.01
N TYR A 45 12.57 -0.64 7.56
CA TYR A 45 11.29 0.08 7.52
C TYR A 45 10.04 -0.79 7.62
N GLU A 46 8.92 -0.10 7.88
CA GLU A 46 7.55 -0.58 7.76
C GLU A 46 6.72 0.44 6.96
N ILE A 47 5.85 -0.03 6.05
CA ILE A 47 4.89 0.80 5.31
C ILE A 47 3.49 0.42 5.74
N TYR A 48 2.67 1.43 5.98
CA TYR A 48 1.29 1.31 6.36
C TYR A 48 0.37 2.07 5.40
N LEU A 49 -0.76 1.47 5.07
CA LEU A 49 -1.89 2.10 4.38
C LEU A 49 -3.07 2.09 5.35
N ASP A 50 -3.55 3.27 5.76
CA ASP A 50 -4.63 3.41 6.77
C ASP A 50 -4.37 2.58 8.04
N ASP A 51 -3.14 2.64 8.54
CA ASP A 51 -2.65 1.89 9.71
C ASP A 51 -2.57 0.36 9.54
N ILE A 52 -2.85 -0.17 8.33
CA ILE A 52 -2.63 -1.57 7.97
C ILE A 52 -1.20 -1.71 7.44
N LEU A 53 -0.40 -2.60 8.04
CA LEU A 53 0.94 -2.92 7.55
C LEU A 53 0.84 -3.59 6.17
N VAL A 54 1.43 -2.95 5.15
CA VAL A 54 1.40 -3.44 3.76
C VAL A 54 2.76 -3.93 3.28
N ASP A 55 3.85 -3.42 3.84
CA ASP A 55 5.22 -3.84 3.50
C ASP A 55 6.17 -3.64 4.68
N PHE A 56 7.24 -4.42 4.76
CA PHE A 56 8.30 -4.25 5.74
C PHE A 56 9.60 -4.91 5.28
N PHE A 57 10.73 -4.30 5.62
CA PHE A 57 12.04 -4.93 5.53
C PHE A 57 12.84 -4.60 6.79
N TYR A 58 13.35 -5.63 7.44
CA TYR A 58 14.18 -5.50 8.64
C TYR A 58 15.68 -5.57 8.35
N GLU A 59 16.05 -5.59 7.07
CA GLU A 59 17.43 -5.59 6.59
C GLU A 59 17.78 -4.24 5.95
N ASP A 60 19.08 -3.90 5.98
CA ASP A 60 19.62 -2.69 5.39
C ASP A 60 19.73 -2.80 3.85
N ASN A 61 19.71 -1.66 3.14
CA ASN A 61 19.95 -1.56 1.68
C ASN A 61 19.01 -2.39 0.79
N MET A 62 17.70 -2.18 0.94
CA MET A 62 16.67 -2.92 0.23
C MET A 62 16.01 -2.09 -0.87
N ASN A 63 15.72 -2.75 -2.00
CA ASN A 63 14.83 -2.24 -3.02
C ASN A 63 13.65 -3.20 -3.14
N ASN A 64 12.44 -2.68 -2.93
CA ASN A 64 11.24 -3.50 -3.04
C ASN A 64 10.11 -2.75 -3.74
N THR A 65 9.24 -3.52 -4.42
CA THR A 65 7.98 -3.04 -4.97
C THR A 65 6.85 -3.88 -4.41
N THR A 66 5.93 -3.23 -3.71
CA THR A 66 4.77 -3.89 -3.13
C THR A 66 3.50 -3.42 -3.80
N GLU A 67 2.80 -4.34 -4.45
CA GLU A 67 1.45 -4.10 -4.97
C GLU A 67 0.46 -3.93 -3.82
N LEU A 68 -0.27 -2.82 -3.84
CA LEU A 68 -1.31 -2.53 -2.87
C LEU A 68 -2.60 -3.26 -3.23
N ASN A 69 -3.24 -3.80 -2.20
CA ASN A 69 -4.53 -4.46 -2.35
C ASN A 69 -5.59 -3.43 -2.77
N SER A 70 -6.19 -3.61 -3.94
CA SER A 70 -7.23 -2.72 -4.50
C SER A 70 -8.49 -2.64 -3.62
N TYR A 71 -8.77 -3.63 -2.78
CA TYR A 71 -9.86 -3.56 -1.81
C TYR A 71 -9.60 -2.58 -0.67
N LEU A 72 -8.33 -2.31 -0.36
CA LEU A 72 -7.92 -1.31 0.64
C LEU A 72 -7.98 0.10 0.05
N LEU A 73 -7.89 0.24 -1.27
CA LEU A 73 -7.88 1.50 -2.01
C LEU A 73 -9.26 1.91 -2.58
N LYS A 74 -10.35 1.41 -1.99
CA LYS A 74 -11.71 1.82 -2.40
C LYS A 74 -11.93 3.30 -2.12
N ASN A 75 -12.88 3.92 -2.84
CA ASN A 75 -13.20 5.35 -2.78
C ASN A 75 -12.94 6.02 -1.42
N GLY A 76 -12.06 7.01 -1.42
CA GLY A 76 -11.71 7.80 -0.25
C GLY A 76 -10.32 8.41 -0.39
N THR A 77 -9.94 9.19 0.62
CA THR A 77 -8.56 9.61 0.86
C THR A 77 -7.93 8.58 1.79
N HIS A 78 -6.73 8.12 1.46
CA HIS A 78 -6.01 7.10 2.22
C HIS A 78 -4.70 7.67 2.75
N LYS A 79 -4.32 7.26 3.95
CA LYS A 79 -3.07 7.70 4.57
C LYS A 79 -2.00 6.66 4.34
N LEU A 80 -0.98 7.03 3.57
CA LEU A 80 0.25 6.25 3.48
C LEU A 80 1.21 6.73 4.57
N LYS A 81 1.72 5.79 5.37
CA LYS A 81 2.68 6.08 6.44
C LYS A 81 3.88 5.17 6.28
N ILE A 82 5.07 5.72 6.44
CA ILE A 82 6.30 4.96 6.55
C ILE A 82 6.87 5.14 7.96
N ARG A 83 7.38 4.05 8.53
CA ARG A 83 8.18 4.06 9.75
C ARG A 83 9.60 3.62 9.41
N TYR A 84 10.56 4.49 9.67
CA TYR A 84 11.98 4.20 9.59
C TYR A 84 12.46 3.66 10.92
N LEU A 85 13.21 2.55 10.85
CA LEU A 85 13.76 1.86 11.99
C LEU A 85 15.29 1.98 11.99
N PRO A 86 15.94 1.87 13.16
CA PRO A 86 17.40 1.92 13.27
C PRO A 86 18.06 0.84 12.42
N ARG A 87 19.24 1.14 11.89
CA ARG A 87 20.07 0.15 11.18
C ARG A 87 20.43 -1.00 12.12
N THR A 88 20.56 -2.18 11.54
CA THR A 88 20.91 -3.41 12.30
C THR A 88 22.30 -3.33 12.96
N ASP A 89 23.19 -2.49 12.43
CA ASP A 89 24.55 -2.24 12.94
C ASP A 89 24.66 -1.03 13.88
N SER A 90 23.54 -0.38 14.21
CA SER A 90 23.51 0.80 15.08
C SER A 90 23.95 0.45 16.51
N GLN A 91 25.00 1.13 16.99
CA GLN A 91 25.60 0.86 18.31
C GLN A 91 24.75 1.40 19.48
N ASP A 92 24.06 2.52 19.27
CA ASP A 92 23.17 3.13 20.27
C ASP A 92 21.72 2.67 20.13
N GLY A 93 21.42 1.86 19.09
CA GLY A 93 20.07 1.39 18.79
C GLY A 93 19.12 2.49 18.33
N LEU A 94 19.66 3.64 17.89
CA LEU A 94 18.88 4.77 17.40
C LEU A 94 19.01 4.92 15.89
N LEU A 95 17.95 5.45 15.28
CA LEU A 95 17.93 5.91 13.90
C LEU A 95 18.65 7.26 13.81
N ASP A 96 19.66 7.36 12.95
CA ASP A 96 20.34 8.62 12.66
C ASP A 96 19.62 9.32 11.48
N PRO A 97 19.39 10.65 11.54
CA PRO A 97 18.82 11.40 10.41
C PRO A 97 19.50 11.12 9.05
N LYS A 98 20.82 10.87 9.07
CA LYS A 98 21.59 10.56 7.85
C LYS A 98 21.22 9.21 7.21
N ASP A 99 20.62 8.30 7.98
CA ASP A 99 20.19 6.99 7.49
C ASP A 99 18.90 7.08 6.66
N VAL A 100 18.14 8.18 6.82
CA VAL A 100 16.96 8.52 6.02
C VAL A 100 17.35 9.42 4.83
N ILE A 101 18.11 10.49 5.08
CA ILE A 101 18.61 11.40 4.05
C ILE A 101 20.11 11.62 4.28
N PHE A 102 20.96 10.93 3.53
CA PHE A 102 22.41 11.06 3.67
C PHE A 102 22.92 12.35 3.03
N ASN A 103 22.44 12.64 1.82
CA ASN A 103 22.65 13.91 1.12
C ASN A 103 21.56 14.11 0.04
N LYS A 104 21.66 15.18 -0.74
CA LYS A 104 20.70 15.51 -1.81
C LYS A 104 20.54 14.43 -2.90
N ASP A 105 21.57 13.62 -3.13
CA ASP A 105 21.65 12.63 -4.21
C ASP A 105 21.51 11.19 -3.69
N SER A 106 21.53 10.99 -2.37
CA SER A 106 21.55 9.70 -1.72
C SER A 106 20.65 9.72 -0.50
N LYS A 107 19.40 9.35 -0.73
CA LYS A 107 18.34 9.34 0.27
C LYS A 107 17.44 8.15 0.01
N TRP A 108 16.58 7.89 0.99
CA TRP A 108 15.42 7.06 0.76
C TRP A 108 14.53 7.64 -0.32
N ASN A 109 14.05 6.77 -1.20
CA ASN A 109 13.05 7.14 -2.19
C ASN A 109 11.85 6.22 -2.03
N VAL A 110 10.68 6.82 -1.93
CA VAL A 110 9.39 6.11 -1.91
C VAL A 110 8.60 6.63 -3.09
N TYR A 111 8.06 5.73 -3.90
CA TYR A 111 7.24 6.08 -5.05
C TYR A 111 5.87 5.43 -4.94
N PHE A 112 4.82 6.20 -5.20
CA PHE A 112 3.47 5.68 -5.33
C PHE A 112 3.10 5.57 -6.81
N VAL A 113 3.12 4.35 -7.34
CA VAL A 113 3.01 4.11 -8.78
C VAL A 113 1.67 3.47 -9.13
N LYS A 114 1.12 3.89 -10.27
CA LYS A 114 -0.02 3.24 -10.91
C LYS A 114 0.52 2.31 -11.97
N LEU A 115 0.07 1.06 -11.99
CA LEU A 115 0.48 0.01 -12.92
C LEU A 115 -0.75 -0.54 -13.66
N ASN A 116 -0.64 -0.69 -14.97
CA ASN A 116 -1.63 -1.38 -15.81
C ASN A 116 -1.12 -2.80 -16.02
N LYS A 117 -1.68 -3.77 -15.30
CA LYS A 117 -1.26 -5.17 -15.46
C LYS A 117 -1.46 -5.61 -16.90
N ASP A 118 -0.52 -6.43 -17.36
CA ASP A 118 -0.58 -7.15 -18.62
C ASP A 118 0.36 -8.35 -18.53
N SER A 119 -0.22 -9.55 -18.48
CA SER A 119 0.54 -10.80 -18.41
C SER A 119 1.36 -11.09 -19.67
N GLU A 120 1.06 -10.43 -20.79
CA GLU A 120 1.80 -10.59 -22.05
C GLU A 120 2.98 -9.59 -22.16
N ALA A 121 3.01 -8.57 -21.30
CA ALA A 121 4.12 -7.63 -21.25
C ALA A 121 5.36 -8.26 -20.56
N PRO A 122 6.60 -7.97 -21.02
CA PRO A 122 7.81 -8.56 -20.45
C PRO A 122 8.01 -8.37 -18.94
N LEU A 123 7.45 -7.28 -18.39
CA LEU A 123 7.54 -6.93 -16.97
C LEU A 123 6.21 -7.17 -16.23
N GLY A 124 5.19 -7.68 -16.90
CA GLY A 124 3.86 -7.89 -16.32
C GLY A 124 2.96 -6.64 -16.27
N TYR A 125 3.40 -5.52 -16.83
CA TYR A 125 2.64 -4.27 -16.94
C TYR A 125 3.00 -3.48 -18.21
N THR A 126 2.05 -2.68 -18.70
CA THR A 126 2.14 -1.98 -20.01
C THR A 126 2.55 -0.52 -19.93
N ASN A 127 2.33 0.14 -18.80
CA ASN A 127 2.63 1.56 -18.68
C ASN A 127 4.07 1.78 -18.22
N GLU A 128 4.68 2.84 -18.75
CA GLU A 128 5.95 3.32 -18.20
C GLU A 128 5.75 3.81 -16.77
N ILE A 129 6.66 3.42 -15.88
CA ILE A 129 6.69 3.90 -14.50
C ILE A 129 7.35 5.28 -14.50
N ASN A 130 6.55 6.34 -14.33
CA ASN A 130 7.07 7.68 -14.16
C ASN A 130 7.52 7.89 -12.71
N TYR A 131 8.75 7.50 -12.41
CA TYR A 131 9.36 7.70 -11.08
C TYR A 131 9.43 9.18 -10.69
N GLY A 132 9.66 10.09 -11.65
CA GLY A 132 9.78 11.52 -11.36
C GLY A 132 8.51 12.16 -10.79
N SER A 133 7.34 11.77 -11.28
CA SER A 133 6.05 12.31 -10.80
C SER A 133 5.41 11.50 -9.66
N SER A 134 5.95 10.32 -9.34
CA SER A 134 5.40 9.43 -8.32
C SER A 134 6.19 9.46 -7.01
N GLU A 135 7.33 10.16 -6.98
CA GLU A 135 8.16 10.27 -5.78
C GLU A 135 7.41 11.01 -4.67
N LEU A 136 7.36 10.38 -3.50
CA LEU A 136 6.83 10.96 -2.29
C LEU A 136 7.95 11.63 -1.51
N ALA A 137 7.81 12.93 -1.27
CA ALA A 137 8.79 13.70 -0.51
C ALA A 137 8.88 13.19 0.94
N ILE A 138 10.11 13.01 1.42
CA ILE A 138 10.44 12.51 2.75
C ILE A 138 11.20 13.61 3.51
N ILE A 139 10.97 13.69 4.82
CA ILE A 139 11.74 14.53 5.73
C ILE A 139 12.44 13.61 6.73
N ALA A 140 13.73 13.87 6.98
CA ALA A 140 14.50 13.16 8.00
C ALA A 140 14.11 13.64 9.41
N PRO A 141 14.27 12.80 10.45
CA PRO A 141 14.06 13.24 11.82
C PRO A 141 15.03 14.38 12.21
N PRO A 142 14.66 15.25 13.16
CA PRO A 142 15.50 16.37 13.58
C PRO A 142 16.73 15.95 14.40
N GLU A 143 16.63 14.83 15.11
CA GLU A 143 17.68 14.27 15.96
C GLU A 143 17.62 12.74 15.95
N LYS A 144 18.60 12.10 16.59
CA LYS A 144 18.60 10.64 16.76
C LYS A 144 17.43 10.19 17.61
N MET A 145 16.74 9.15 17.18
CA MET A 145 15.54 8.66 17.90
C MET A 145 15.29 7.17 17.65
N PRO A 146 14.45 6.50 18.47
CA PRO A 146 14.22 5.06 18.34
C PRO A 146 13.58 4.66 17.00
N PHE A 147 12.74 5.52 16.43
CA PHE A 147 12.15 5.36 15.09
C PHE A 147 11.60 6.71 14.62
N TRP A 148 11.38 6.86 13.32
CA TRP A 148 10.77 8.05 12.73
C TRP A 148 9.58 7.68 11.86
N GLU A 149 8.48 8.43 11.95
CA GLU A 149 7.30 8.23 11.10
C GLU A 149 7.08 9.42 10.19
N TRP A 150 6.74 9.14 8.94
CA TRP A 150 6.37 10.15 7.96
C TRP A 150 5.10 9.72 7.21
N LYS A 151 4.23 10.68 6.86
CA LYS A 151 2.88 10.41 6.37
C LYS A 151 2.53 11.26 5.16
N TRP A 152 1.72 10.71 4.28
CA TRP A 152 1.12 11.36 3.11
C TRP A 152 -0.39 11.10 3.11
N ASP A 153 -1.15 12.13 2.73
CA ASP A 153 -2.61 12.08 2.51
C ASP A 153 -2.94 11.92 1.02
#